data_AF-A0A5E4V4B4-F1
#
_entry.id   AF-A0A5E4V4B4-F1
#
_cell.length_a   1.000
_cell.length_b   1.000
_cell.length_c   1.000
_cell.angle_alpha   90.00
_cell.angle_beta   90.00
_cell.angle_gamma   90.00
#
_symmetry.space_group_name_H-M   'P 1'
#
loop_
_entity.id
_entity.type
_entity.pdbx_description
1 polymer ?
#
loop_
_entity_poly.entity_id
_entity_poly.type
_entity_poly.pdbx_seq_one_letter_code
_entity_poly.pdbx_strand_id
1 'polypeptide(L)'
;MQVQSMQFKARAGQKLADQRLQANLKKLSTKFVTARAAAIEEIDFDATREALKERRNRGLESLDVWLAMFEREATRRGATVLFAESTQDAARLIAEIARKHEVKKVIKSKSMVTEELQLNKVLADMGVQSVETDLGEYILQINDNEPPSHIIAPVVHKDKDEVADLFARVHQKPRLTEIPAMTREAREMLRPQFLSADMGVTGGNFLIAETGSVAVVTNEGNEGMCTIMPRVHVAVTGIEKVLPTLEDLATAMRLLPRSATGQGTSNYFSLLTGTRAEGEVDGPDHMYFVLVDGGRTGLIGGAFQEMLRCIRCGACMNHCPVYQKIGGHAYGWVYPGPMGSVLTPSYVGLEKTLDLPQAATLCGECNRVCPVGIPISDLLRKLRERQVDRGLRPWQERAALAAWAFAARRPRLYSAITGLGTWVLNRMGRDRGSISKLPFAGGWTNTREMPAPSGKTFRAMYRERRAPR
;
A
#
# COMPACT_ATOMS: atom_id res chain seq x y z
N MET A 1 5.76 3.40 -13.21
CA MET A 1 6.91 3.68 -12.34
C MET A 1 8.01 2.62 -12.50
N GLN A 2 9.27 3.04 -12.68
CA GLN A 2 10.42 2.11 -12.56
C GLN A 2 10.59 1.64 -11.10
N VAL A 3 10.95 0.36 -10.91
CA VAL A 3 11.22 -0.19 -9.57
C VAL A 3 12.54 0.38 -9.05
N GLN A 4 12.50 1.03 -7.89
CA GLN A 4 13.65 1.65 -7.22
C GLN A 4 13.89 1.10 -5.80
N SER A 5 13.28 -0.04 -5.46
CA SER A 5 13.36 -0.66 -4.14
C SER A 5 14.77 -1.11 -3.73
N MET A 6 15.68 -1.32 -4.68
CA MET A 6 17.10 -1.57 -4.40
C MET A 6 17.82 -0.39 -3.74
N GLN A 7 17.25 0.83 -3.84
CA GLN A 7 17.79 2.04 -3.23
C GLN A 7 17.17 2.34 -1.84
N PHE A 8 16.42 1.41 -1.27
CA PHE A 8 15.64 1.61 -0.03
C PHE A 8 16.45 2.29 1.09
N LYS A 9 17.64 1.76 1.43
CA LYS A 9 18.46 2.30 2.53
C LYS A 9 18.91 3.75 2.28
N ALA A 10 19.36 4.06 1.07
CA ALA A 10 19.79 5.42 0.72
C ALA A 10 18.63 6.40 0.82
N ARG A 11 17.46 6.03 0.27
CA ARG A 11 16.24 6.86 0.32
C ARG A 11 15.72 6.99 1.74
N ALA A 12 15.74 5.93 2.54
CA ALA A 12 15.36 5.98 3.95
C ALA A 12 16.25 6.97 4.72
N GLY A 13 17.57 6.96 4.48
CA GLY A 13 18.50 7.94 5.07
C GLY A 13 18.14 9.39 4.72
N GLN A 14 17.86 9.67 3.44
CA GLN A 14 17.42 11.00 2.99
C GLN A 14 16.10 11.43 3.64
N LYS A 15 15.11 10.53 3.69
CA LYS A 15 13.78 10.81 4.24
C LYS A 15 13.79 11.00 5.76
N LEU A 16 14.70 10.33 6.47
CA LEU A 16 14.91 10.56 7.91
C LEU A 16 15.51 11.94 8.22
N ALA A 17 16.31 12.50 7.30
CA ALA A 17 16.90 13.83 7.46
C ALA A 17 15.93 14.98 7.11
N ASP A 18 14.82 14.68 6.42
CA ASP A 18 13.81 15.66 6.00
C ASP A 18 12.88 16.05 7.16
N GLN A 19 13.14 17.21 7.77
CA GLN A 19 12.39 17.71 8.92
C GLN A 19 10.92 18.01 8.60
N ARG A 20 10.61 18.48 7.38
CA ARG A 20 9.23 18.77 6.97
C ARG A 20 8.44 17.49 6.85
N LEU A 21 9.03 16.47 6.22
CA LEU A 21 8.44 15.14 6.14
C LEU A 21 8.17 14.56 7.53
N GLN A 22 9.11 14.69 8.48
CA GLN A 22 8.90 14.21 9.85
C GLN A 22 7.70 14.91 10.52
N ALA A 23 7.53 16.21 10.31
CA ALA A 23 6.39 16.95 10.83
C ALA A 23 5.06 16.51 10.20
N ASN A 24 5.04 16.29 8.88
CA ASN A 24 3.86 15.86 8.13
C ASN A 24 3.42 14.45 8.54
N LEU A 25 4.36 13.50 8.62
CA LEU A 25 4.05 12.12 9.02
C LEU A 25 3.55 12.00 10.46
N LYS A 26 4.11 12.79 11.40
CA LYS A 26 3.69 12.80 12.81
C LYS A 26 2.22 13.22 12.98
N LYS A 27 1.76 14.22 12.22
CA LYS A 27 0.35 14.66 12.28
C LYS A 27 -0.59 13.57 11.77
N LEU A 28 -0.24 12.92 10.66
CA LEU A 28 -1.06 11.89 10.04
C LEU A 28 -1.18 10.63 10.90
N SER A 29 -0.05 10.16 11.44
CA SER A 29 0.00 8.92 12.22
C SER A 29 -0.92 8.96 13.44
N THR A 30 -1.13 10.13 14.04
CA THR A 30 -2.04 10.27 15.17
C THR A 30 -3.50 10.30 14.71
N LYS A 31 -3.82 11.08 13.68
CA LYS A 31 -5.22 11.30 13.25
C LYS A 31 -5.90 10.01 12.80
N PHE A 32 -5.30 9.25 11.88
CA PHE A 32 -5.93 8.04 11.36
C PHE A 32 -5.99 6.91 12.39
N VAL A 33 -4.97 6.78 13.24
CA VAL A 33 -4.93 5.75 14.29
C VAL A 33 -6.02 6.01 15.33
N THR A 34 -6.15 7.26 15.81
CA THR A 34 -7.18 7.62 16.79
C THR A 34 -8.58 7.53 16.20
N ALA A 35 -8.81 8.04 14.99
CA ALA A 35 -10.12 7.96 14.33
C ALA A 35 -10.55 6.50 14.09
N ARG A 36 -9.62 5.65 13.63
CA ARG A 36 -9.88 4.21 13.48
C ARG A 36 -10.26 3.57 14.81
N ALA A 37 -9.53 3.88 15.89
CA ALA A 37 -9.79 3.29 17.21
C ALA A 37 -11.22 3.57 17.69
N ALA A 38 -11.72 4.80 17.53
CA ALA A 38 -13.10 5.13 17.85
C ALA A 38 -14.10 4.40 16.92
N ALA A 39 -13.86 4.43 15.60
CA ALA A 39 -14.81 3.89 14.63
C ALA A 39 -14.98 2.36 14.71
N ILE A 40 -13.92 1.62 15.09
CA ILE A 40 -14.01 0.15 15.24
C ILE A 40 -14.76 -0.27 16.51
N GLU A 41 -14.87 0.59 17.53
CA GLU A 41 -15.64 0.31 18.75
C GLU A 41 -17.16 0.33 18.50
N GLU A 42 -17.60 0.94 17.40
CA GLU A 42 -19.00 0.96 16.98
C GLU A 42 -19.53 -0.40 16.49
N ILE A 43 -18.65 -1.38 16.28
CA ILE A 43 -18.98 -2.69 15.74
C ILE A 43 -18.28 -3.81 16.51
N ASP A 44 -18.79 -5.04 16.40
CA ASP A 44 -18.00 -6.22 16.76
C ASP A 44 -16.88 -6.41 15.72
N PHE A 45 -15.74 -5.78 15.97
CA PHE A 45 -14.60 -5.78 15.04
C PHE A 45 -14.08 -7.19 14.78
N ASP A 46 -13.93 -8.01 15.81
CA ASP A 46 -13.33 -9.34 15.68
C ASP A 46 -14.26 -10.29 14.92
N ALA A 47 -15.57 -10.31 15.23
CA ALA A 47 -16.52 -11.11 14.46
C ALA A 47 -16.65 -10.63 13.02
N THR A 48 -16.73 -9.30 12.79
CA THR A 48 -16.81 -8.74 11.44
C THR A 48 -15.54 -9.01 10.64
N ARG A 49 -14.36 -8.98 11.29
CA ARG A 49 -13.07 -9.29 10.68
C ARG A 49 -13.00 -10.74 10.23
N GLU A 50 -13.40 -11.68 11.07
CA GLU A 50 -13.40 -13.10 10.68
C GLU A 50 -14.41 -13.38 9.57
N ALA A 51 -15.60 -12.78 9.63
CA ALA A 51 -16.59 -12.86 8.55
C ALA A 51 -16.04 -12.33 7.22
N LEU A 52 -15.40 -11.16 7.20
CA LEU A 52 -14.82 -10.62 5.97
C LEU A 52 -13.65 -11.49 5.47
N LYS A 53 -12.80 -11.98 6.38
CA LYS A 53 -11.69 -12.88 6.03
C LYS A 53 -12.21 -14.15 5.34
N GLU A 54 -13.26 -14.78 5.86
CA GLU A 54 -13.90 -15.94 5.25
C GLU A 54 -14.42 -15.62 3.84
N ARG A 55 -15.18 -14.52 3.69
CA ARG A 55 -15.74 -14.11 2.40
C ARG A 55 -14.67 -13.79 1.36
N ARG A 56 -13.57 -13.14 1.78
CA ARG A 56 -12.40 -12.92 0.92
C ARG A 56 -11.73 -14.23 0.53
N ASN A 57 -11.64 -15.21 1.43
CA ASN A 57 -11.10 -16.53 1.08
C ASN A 57 -12.00 -17.27 0.07
N ARG A 58 -13.33 -17.25 0.27
CA ARG A 58 -14.31 -17.86 -0.64
C ARG A 58 -14.19 -17.31 -2.07
N GLY A 59 -13.97 -16.01 -2.21
CA GLY A 59 -13.70 -15.37 -3.51
C GLY A 59 -12.40 -15.86 -4.17
N LEU A 60 -11.38 -16.21 -3.38
CA LEU A 60 -10.08 -16.66 -3.87
C LEU A 60 -10.02 -18.17 -4.15
N GLU A 61 -10.74 -18.99 -3.37
CA GLU A 61 -10.77 -20.46 -3.49
C GLU A 61 -11.45 -20.94 -4.78
N SER A 62 -12.35 -20.14 -5.34
CA SER A 62 -13.04 -20.42 -6.60
C SER A 62 -13.01 -19.20 -7.52
N LEU A 63 -11.82 -18.58 -7.59
CA LEU A 63 -11.61 -17.31 -8.30
C LEU A 63 -12.06 -17.38 -9.76
N ASP A 64 -11.72 -18.46 -10.45
CA ASP A 64 -12.13 -18.75 -11.83
C ASP A 64 -13.65 -18.76 -12.00
N VAL A 65 -14.36 -19.44 -11.11
CA VAL A 65 -15.84 -19.52 -11.11
C VAL A 65 -16.45 -18.13 -10.93
N TRP A 66 -15.95 -17.35 -9.96
CA TRP A 66 -16.48 -16.01 -9.68
C TRP A 66 -16.16 -15.01 -10.78
N LEU A 67 -15.00 -15.12 -11.43
CA LEU A 67 -14.65 -14.28 -12.57
C LEU A 67 -15.48 -14.62 -13.82
N ALA A 68 -15.74 -15.90 -14.08
CA ALA A 68 -16.63 -16.32 -15.17
C ALA A 68 -18.07 -15.86 -14.94
N MET A 69 -18.55 -15.94 -13.69
CA MET A 69 -19.86 -15.39 -13.30
C MET A 69 -19.91 -13.87 -13.48
N PHE A 70 -18.88 -13.15 -13.01
CA PHE A 70 -18.75 -11.71 -13.17
C PHE A 70 -18.80 -11.32 -14.66
N GLU A 71 -18.02 -11.98 -15.51
CA GLU A 71 -18.00 -11.73 -16.95
C GLU A 71 -19.38 -11.92 -17.58
N ARG A 72 -20.04 -13.05 -17.30
CA ARG A 72 -21.38 -13.32 -17.81
C ARG A 72 -22.38 -12.23 -17.41
N GLU A 73 -22.42 -11.85 -16.13
CA GLU A 73 -23.37 -10.83 -15.66
C GLU A 73 -23.02 -9.43 -16.19
N ALA A 74 -21.74 -9.07 -16.26
CA ALA A 74 -21.29 -7.80 -16.84
C ALA A 74 -21.66 -7.70 -18.32
N THR A 75 -21.42 -8.77 -19.10
CA THR A 75 -21.77 -8.83 -20.53
C THR A 75 -23.26 -8.79 -20.77
N ARG A 76 -24.06 -9.42 -19.91
CA ARG A 76 -25.53 -9.31 -19.96
C ARG A 76 -26.02 -7.86 -19.79
N ARG A 77 -25.20 -7.00 -19.18
CA ARG A 77 -25.47 -5.55 -18.96
C ARG A 77 -24.75 -4.65 -19.98
N GLY A 78 -24.28 -5.21 -21.09
CA GLY A 78 -23.65 -4.44 -22.18
C GLY A 78 -22.17 -4.10 -21.96
N ALA A 79 -21.56 -4.50 -20.84
CA ALA A 79 -20.13 -4.30 -20.62
C ALA A 79 -19.28 -5.35 -21.34
N THR A 80 -18.06 -4.97 -21.73
CA THR A 80 -17.05 -5.90 -22.25
C THR A 80 -16.04 -6.21 -21.15
N VAL A 81 -15.80 -7.48 -20.84
CA VAL A 81 -14.75 -7.90 -19.90
C VAL A 81 -13.53 -8.37 -20.67
N LEU A 82 -12.36 -7.87 -20.29
CA LEU A 82 -11.07 -8.19 -20.89
C LEU A 82 -10.11 -8.62 -19.79
N PHE A 83 -9.39 -9.71 -20.03
CA PHE A 83 -8.40 -10.25 -19.10
C PHE A 83 -6.99 -9.90 -19.57
N ALA A 84 -6.16 -9.46 -18.63
CA ALA A 84 -4.76 -9.11 -18.86
C ALA A 84 -3.86 -9.96 -17.97
N GLU A 85 -2.96 -10.74 -18.59
CA GLU A 85 -1.99 -11.56 -17.86
C GLU A 85 -0.93 -10.68 -17.18
N SER A 86 -0.43 -9.66 -17.89
CA SER A 86 0.55 -8.71 -17.38
C SER A 86 0.02 -7.28 -17.27
N THR A 87 0.75 -6.41 -16.57
CA THR A 87 0.44 -4.97 -16.53
C THR A 87 0.67 -4.32 -17.90
N GLN A 88 1.58 -4.85 -18.71
CA GLN A 88 1.80 -4.42 -20.08
C GLN A 88 0.61 -4.76 -20.98
N ASP A 89 0.02 -5.95 -20.83
CA ASP A 89 -1.19 -6.34 -21.56
C ASP A 89 -2.37 -5.44 -21.19
N ALA A 90 -2.54 -5.16 -19.91
CA ALA A 90 -3.59 -4.27 -19.45
C ALA A 90 -3.45 -2.86 -20.04
N ALA A 91 -2.22 -2.32 -20.07
CA ALA A 91 -1.94 -1.04 -20.71
C ALA A 91 -2.21 -1.06 -22.22
N ARG A 92 -1.86 -2.16 -22.91
CA ARG A 92 -2.15 -2.36 -24.33
C ARG A 92 -3.65 -2.39 -24.62
N LEU A 93 -4.42 -3.12 -23.81
CA LEU A 93 -5.88 -3.21 -23.97
C LEU A 93 -6.56 -1.84 -23.79
N ILE A 94 -6.14 -1.07 -22.79
CA ILE A 94 -6.67 0.29 -22.58
C ILE A 94 -6.29 1.22 -23.75
N ALA A 95 -5.07 1.11 -24.27
CA ALA A 95 -4.64 1.82 -25.47
C ALA A 95 -5.48 1.45 -26.71
N GLU A 96 -5.80 0.17 -26.89
CA GLU A 96 -6.67 -0.31 -27.98
C GLU A 96 -8.10 0.22 -27.84
N ILE A 97 -8.65 0.25 -26.63
CA ILE A 97 -9.96 0.88 -26.35
C ILE A 97 -9.92 2.37 -26.72
N ALA A 98 -8.88 3.10 -26.27
CA ALA A 98 -8.73 4.51 -26.57
C ALA A 98 -8.66 4.78 -28.09
N ARG A 99 -7.92 3.96 -28.84
CA ARG A 99 -7.85 4.05 -30.32
C ARG A 99 -9.17 3.71 -30.99
N LYS A 100 -9.80 2.60 -30.58
CA LYS A 100 -11.09 2.14 -31.14
C LYS A 100 -12.14 3.24 -31.07
N HIS A 101 -12.13 3.99 -29.97
CA HIS A 101 -13.09 5.05 -29.73
C HIS A 101 -12.55 6.42 -30.12
N GLU A 102 -11.38 6.57 -30.74
CA GLU A 102 -10.82 7.88 -31.12
C GLU A 102 -10.71 8.87 -29.94
N VAL A 103 -10.36 8.36 -28.76
CA VAL A 103 -10.22 9.14 -27.53
C VAL A 103 -9.05 10.12 -27.64
N LYS A 104 -9.30 11.39 -27.35
CA LYS A 104 -8.28 12.45 -27.29
C LYS A 104 -7.97 12.84 -25.85
N LYS A 105 -8.96 12.72 -24.96
CA LYS A 105 -8.81 13.05 -23.55
C LYS A 105 -9.38 11.96 -22.63
N VAL A 106 -8.55 11.58 -21.66
CA VAL A 106 -8.88 10.67 -20.57
C VAL A 106 -8.87 11.43 -19.26
N ILE A 107 -9.93 11.25 -18.48
CA ILE A 107 -9.95 11.61 -17.06
C ILE A 107 -9.88 10.36 -16.22
N LYS A 108 -9.16 10.42 -15.11
CA LYS A 108 -8.96 9.25 -14.26
C LYS A 108 -9.31 9.52 -12.81
N SER A 109 -9.95 8.55 -12.19
CA SER A 109 -9.97 8.44 -10.74
C SER A 109 -8.77 7.65 -10.25
N LYS A 110 -8.46 7.83 -8.96
CA LYS A 110 -7.32 7.20 -8.31
C LYS A 110 -7.36 5.67 -8.42
N SER A 111 -6.26 5.07 -8.86
CA SER A 111 -6.09 3.61 -8.88
C SER A 111 -4.62 3.20 -8.76
N MET A 112 -4.32 2.29 -7.83
CA MET A 112 -2.97 1.72 -7.76
C MET A 112 -2.62 0.88 -8.99
N VAL A 113 -3.63 0.30 -9.64
CA VAL A 113 -3.41 -0.55 -10.82
C VAL A 113 -3.00 0.31 -12.01
N THR A 114 -3.59 1.49 -12.21
CA THR A 114 -3.13 2.41 -13.28
C THR A 114 -1.69 2.87 -13.08
N GLU A 115 -1.21 2.95 -11.82
CA GLU A 115 0.20 3.20 -11.49
C GLU A 115 1.12 2.01 -11.83
N GLU A 116 0.67 0.77 -11.60
CA GLU A 116 1.38 -0.45 -12.06
C GLU A 116 1.59 -0.44 -13.58
N LEU A 117 0.54 -0.05 -14.31
CA LEU A 117 0.48 0.05 -15.77
C LEU A 117 1.30 1.21 -16.34
N GLN A 118 1.61 2.21 -15.50
CA GLN A 118 2.15 3.51 -15.95
C GLN A 118 1.22 4.19 -16.96
N LEU A 119 -0.09 4.09 -16.76
CA LEU A 119 -1.08 4.42 -17.78
C LEU A 119 -0.97 5.86 -18.30
N ASN A 120 -0.61 6.82 -17.45
CA ASN A 120 -0.39 8.22 -17.87
C ASN A 120 0.69 8.33 -18.94
N LYS A 121 1.80 7.60 -18.77
CA LYS A 121 2.87 7.56 -19.76
C LYS A 121 2.42 6.92 -21.07
N VAL A 122 1.72 5.78 -20.98
CA VAL A 122 1.23 5.05 -22.16
C VAL A 122 0.27 5.91 -22.99
N LEU A 123 -0.67 6.61 -22.34
CA LEU A 123 -1.59 7.52 -23.00
C LEU A 123 -0.88 8.73 -23.62
N ALA A 124 0.08 9.32 -22.88
CA ALA A 124 0.85 10.46 -23.37
C ALA A 124 1.71 10.10 -24.59
N ASP A 125 2.35 8.92 -24.60
CA ASP A 125 3.14 8.42 -25.73
C ASP A 125 2.26 8.19 -26.99
N MET A 126 0.93 8.09 -26.81
CA MET A 126 -0.05 8.00 -27.90
C MET A 126 -0.67 9.35 -28.31
N GLY A 127 -0.27 10.46 -27.67
CA GLY A 127 -0.87 11.77 -27.89
C GLY A 127 -2.25 11.95 -27.24
N VAL A 128 -2.64 11.05 -26.34
CA VAL A 128 -3.88 11.14 -25.56
C VAL A 128 -3.62 11.89 -24.27
N GLN A 129 -4.33 12.99 -24.03
CA GLN A 129 -4.22 13.74 -22.79
C GLN A 129 -4.82 12.94 -21.64
N SER A 130 -4.05 12.68 -20.58
CA SER A 130 -4.54 12.06 -19.35
C SER A 130 -4.56 13.08 -18.20
N VAL A 131 -5.66 13.14 -17.46
CA VAL A 131 -5.84 14.07 -16.32
C VAL A 131 -6.33 13.30 -15.10
N GLU A 132 -5.57 13.37 -14.01
CA GLU A 132 -6.00 12.89 -12.69
C GLU A 132 -7.05 13.84 -12.10
N THR A 133 -8.08 13.26 -11.50
CA THR A 133 -9.23 14.01 -10.99
C THR A 133 -9.39 13.97 -9.47
N ASP A 134 -8.70 13.04 -8.81
CA ASP A 134 -8.52 13.05 -7.35
C ASP A 134 -7.58 14.20 -7.02
N LEU A 135 -7.94 15.05 -6.05
CA LEU A 135 -7.15 16.25 -5.74
C LEU A 135 -5.70 15.90 -5.41
N GLY A 136 -5.49 14.80 -4.69
CA GLY A 136 -4.18 14.35 -4.31
C GLY A 136 -3.35 13.88 -5.51
N GLU A 137 -3.92 13.03 -6.35
CA GLU A 137 -3.25 12.58 -7.58
C GLU A 137 -3.04 13.73 -8.58
N TYR A 138 -3.96 14.69 -8.67
CA TYR A 138 -3.81 15.90 -9.49
C TYR A 138 -2.63 16.75 -9.05
N ILE A 139 -2.49 17.01 -7.74
CA ILE A 139 -1.33 17.73 -7.17
C ILE A 139 -0.02 17.05 -7.57
N LEU A 140 0.02 15.72 -7.53
CA LEU A 140 1.20 14.95 -7.92
C LEU A 140 1.46 15.01 -9.43
N GLN A 141 0.42 14.93 -10.24
CA GLN A 141 0.51 15.03 -11.69
C GLN A 141 1.13 16.37 -12.13
N ILE A 142 0.62 17.49 -11.60
CA ILE A 142 1.13 18.82 -11.92
C ILE A 142 2.48 19.13 -11.26
N ASN A 143 2.92 18.31 -10.31
CA ASN A 143 4.25 18.34 -9.71
C ASN A 143 5.15 17.30 -10.38
N ASP A 144 5.33 17.43 -11.70
CA ASP A 144 6.21 16.58 -12.51
C ASP A 144 5.89 15.07 -12.44
N ASN A 145 4.61 14.72 -12.32
CA ASN A 145 4.15 13.33 -12.19
C ASN A 145 4.83 12.59 -11.02
N GLU A 146 4.93 13.25 -9.86
CA GLU A 146 5.50 12.65 -8.65
C GLU A 146 4.71 11.41 -8.21
N PRO A 147 5.35 10.31 -7.79
CA PRO A 147 4.61 9.13 -7.35
C PRO A 147 3.87 9.36 -6.02
N PRO A 148 2.74 8.68 -5.77
CA PRO A 148 2.03 8.77 -4.51
C PRO A 148 2.86 8.19 -3.36
N SER A 149 2.83 8.86 -2.21
CA SER A 149 3.51 8.41 -1.00
C SER A 149 2.62 7.54 -0.10
N HIS A 150 1.30 7.53 -0.31
CA HIS A 150 0.36 6.73 0.47
C HIS A 150 -0.85 6.30 -0.37
N ILE A 151 -1.32 5.07 -0.15
CA ILE A 151 -2.46 4.51 -0.88
C ILE A 151 -3.83 5.20 -0.64
N ILE A 152 -4.02 5.98 0.44
CA ILE A 152 -5.27 6.72 0.70
C ILE A 152 -5.04 8.24 0.69
N ALA A 153 -3.89 8.72 1.17
CA ALA A 153 -3.52 10.14 1.24
C ALA A 153 -2.25 10.42 0.41
N PRO A 154 -2.33 10.45 -0.93
CA PRO A 154 -1.16 10.31 -1.81
C PRO A 154 -0.10 11.40 -1.60
N VAL A 155 -0.53 12.63 -1.28
CA VAL A 155 0.32 13.81 -1.07
C VAL A 155 0.74 14.02 0.39
N VAL A 156 0.64 13.02 1.26
CA VAL A 156 0.91 13.22 2.69
C VAL A 156 2.34 13.65 3.06
N HIS A 157 3.27 13.54 2.11
CA HIS A 157 4.63 14.03 2.27
C HIS A 157 4.74 15.55 2.11
N LYS A 158 3.76 16.24 1.51
CA LYS A 158 3.75 17.70 1.35
C LYS A 158 2.86 18.39 2.36
N ASP A 159 3.21 19.62 2.69
CA ASP A 159 2.36 20.51 3.48
C ASP A 159 1.56 21.50 2.61
N LYS A 160 0.66 22.25 3.26
CA LYS A 160 -0.25 23.20 2.62
C LYS A 160 0.51 24.29 1.86
N ASP A 161 1.63 24.75 2.38
CA ASP A 161 2.38 25.86 1.79
C ASP A 161 3.07 25.41 0.49
N GLU A 162 3.60 24.18 0.44
CA GLU A 162 4.15 23.60 -0.79
C GLU A 162 3.09 23.47 -1.88
N VAL A 163 1.87 23.06 -1.51
CA VAL A 163 0.75 22.95 -2.46
C VAL A 163 0.30 24.34 -2.94
N ALA A 164 0.27 25.34 -2.05
CA ALA A 164 -0.07 26.72 -2.43
C ALA A 164 0.94 27.31 -3.42
N ASP A 165 2.23 27.10 -3.19
CA ASP A 165 3.29 27.57 -4.08
C ASP A 165 3.24 26.87 -5.44
N LEU A 166 2.95 25.56 -5.44
CA LEU A 166 2.74 24.77 -6.66
C LEU A 166 1.55 25.28 -7.48
N PHE A 167 0.41 25.53 -6.83
CA PHE A 167 -0.79 26.03 -7.49
C PHE A 167 -0.56 27.40 -8.10
N ALA A 168 0.03 28.34 -7.35
CA ALA A 168 0.37 29.67 -7.86
C ALA A 168 1.27 29.60 -9.10
N ARG A 169 2.30 28.73 -9.07
CA ARG A 169 3.24 28.54 -10.18
C ARG A 169 2.58 27.90 -11.41
N VAL A 170 1.84 26.82 -11.23
CA VAL A 170 1.31 26.02 -12.35
C VAL A 170 0.02 26.62 -12.92
N HIS A 171 -0.90 27.05 -12.06
CA HIS A 171 -2.17 27.63 -12.50
C HIS A 171 -2.03 29.09 -12.93
N GLN A 172 -0.86 29.72 -12.67
CA GLN A 172 -0.59 31.12 -12.99
C GLN A 172 -1.63 32.08 -12.36
N LYS A 173 -2.05 31.76 -11.13
CA LYS A 173 -3.01 32.52 -10.32
C LYS A 173 -2.35 33.07 -9.05
N PRO A 174 -2.93 34.11 -8.40
CA PRO A 174 -2.44 34.59 -7.11
C PRO A 174 -2.39 33.46 -6.07
N ARG A 175 -1.34 33.45 -5.23
CA ARG A 175 -1.16 32.45 -4.18
C ARG A 175 -2.31 32.53 -3.16
N LEU A 176 -3.00 31.42 -2.96
CA LEU A 176 -4.03 31.26 -1.94
C LEU A 176 -3.52 30.43 -0.76
N THR A 177 -3.91 30.80 0.47
CA THR A 177 -3.48 30.09 1.70
C THR A 177 -4.62 29.39 2.42
N GLU A 178 -5.86 29.72 2.09
CA GLU A 178 -7.03 29.14 2.74
C GLU A 178 -7.46 27.85 2.04
N ILE A 179 -7.57 26.75 2.80
CA ILE A 179 -7.90 25.42 2.26
C ILE A 179 -9.17 25.46 1.39
N PRO A 180 -10.30 26.08 1.81
CA PRO A 180 -11.49 26.15 0.98
C PRO A 180 -11.27 26.90 -0.34
N ALA A 181 -10.40 27.91 -0.36
CA ALA A 181 -10.08 28.68 -1.55
C ALA A 181 -9.19 27.88 -2.51
N MET A 182 -8.17 27.20 -1.99
CA MET A 182 -7.31 26.30 -2.77
C MET A 182 -8.10 25.15 -3.40
N THR A 183 -9.00 24.51 -2.64
CA THR A 183 -9.87 23.44 -3.17
C THR A 183 -10.83 23.96 -4.23
N ARG A 184 -11.34 25.20 -4.09
CA ARG A 184 -12.18 25.85 -5.09
C ARG A 184 -11.40 26.11 -6.38
N GLU A 185 -10.18 26.61 -6.28
CA GLU A 185 -9.30 26.82 -7.44
C GLU A 185 -9.04 25.52 -8.19
N ALA A 186 -8.68 24.44 -7.49
CA ALA A 186 -8.50 23.13 -8.12
C ALA A 186 -9.77 22.65 -8.84
N ARG A 187 -10.95 22.87 -8.23
CA ARG A 187 -12.24 22.55 -8.86
C ARG A 187 -12.48 23.36 -10.14
N GLU A 188 -12.10 24.64 -10.17
CA GLU A 188 -12.18 25.47 -11.38
C GLU A 188 -11.26 24.96 -12.49
N MET A 189 -10.05 24.50 -12.15
CA MET A 189 -9.11 23.93 -13.12
C MET A 189 -9.58 22.58 -13.69
N LEU A 190 -10.19 21.74 -12.85
CA LEU A 190 -10.64 20.41 -13.24
C LEU A 190 -12.01 20.41 -13.96
N ARG A 191 -12.89 21.39 -13.69
CA ARG A 191 -14.26 21.42 -14.27
C ARG A 191 -14.28 21.30 -15.81
N PRO A 192 -13.50 22.07 -16.57
CA PRO A 192 -13.47 21.93 -18.03
C PRO A 192 -12.94 20.58 -18.50
N GLN A 193 -12.05 19.95 -17.72
CA GLN A 193 -11.49 18.64 -18.07
C GLN A 193 -12.56 17.56 -18.01
N PHE A 194 -13.42 17.57 -16.99
CA PHE A 194 -14.54 16.63 -16.89
C PHE A 194 -15.50 16.75 -18.08
N LEU A 195 -15.86 17.97 -18.47
CA LEU A 195 -16.84 18.24 -19.53
C LEU A 195 -16.33 17.93 -20.95
N SER A 196 -15.01 17.80 -21.13
CA SER A 196 -14.38 17.60 -22.44
C SER A 196 -13.68 16.25 -22.58
N ALA A 197 -13.87 15.34 -21.61
CA ALA A 197 -13.25 14.02 -21.63
C ALA A 197 -14.04 13.03 -22.48
N ASP A 198 -13.35 12.26 -23.30
CA ASP A 198 -13.96 11.21 -24.11
C ASP A 198 -14.08 9.88 -23.34
N MET A 199 -13.11 9.63 -22.45
CA MET A 199 -13.01 8.40 -21.68
C MET A 199 -12.70 8.65 -20.21
N GLY A 200 -13.43 7.96 -19.34
CA GLY A 200 -13.15 7.88 -17.92
C GLY A 200 -12.46 6.58 -17.57
N VAL A 201 -11.40 6.63 -16.76
CA VAL A 201 -10.74 5.43 -16.23
C VAL A 201 -10.85 5.43 -14.71
N THR A 202 -11.36 4.35 -14.15
CA THR A 202 -11.44 4.18 -12.69
C THR A 202 -10.70 2.94 -12.24
N GLY A 203 -10.30 2.92 -10.97
CA GLY A 203 -10.02 1.67 -10.28
C GLY A 203 -11.30 0.90 -9.96
N GLY A 204 -11.15 -0.18 -9.19
CA GLY A 204 -12.23 -0.86 -8.49
C GLY A 204 -11.78 -1.28 -7.10
N ASN A 205 -12.59 -1.04 -6.07
CA ASN A 205 -12.34 -1.56 -4.74
C ASN A 205 -12.69 -3.05 -4.70
N PHE A 206 -13.83 -3.41 -5.29
CA PHE A 206 -14.32 -4.80 -5.41
C PHE A 206 -15.03 -5.02 -6.74
N LEU A 207 -14.99 -6.25 -7.23
CA LEU A 207 -15.86 -6.75 -8.30
C LEU A 207 -16.95 -7.61 -7.65
N ILE A 208 -18.20 -7.49 -8.08
CA ILE A 208 -19.32 -8.23 -7.52
C ILE A 208 -19.79 -9.21 -8.58
N ALA A 209 -19.53 -10.50 -8.35
CA ALA A 209 -19.78 -11.54 -9.34
C ALA A 209 -21.27 -11.68 -9.68
N GLU A 210 -22.15 -11.66 -8.67
CA GLU A 210 -23.59 -11.88 -8.89
C GLU A 210 -24.30 -10.81 -9.72
N THR A 211 -23.73 -9.59 -9.79
CA THR A 211 -24.33 -8.47 -10.52
C THR A 211 -23.50 -8.00 -11.71
N GLY A 212 -22.26 -8.48 -11.86
CA GLY A 212 -21.34 -7.96 -12.89
C GLY A 212 -20.94 -6.51 -12.65
N SER A 213 -20.85 -6.09 -11.38
CA SER A 213 -20.65 -4.68 -11.01
C SER A 213 -19.26 -4.43 -10.44
N VAL A 214 -18.75 -3.20 -10.57
CA VAL A 214 -17.61 -2.72 -9.79
C VAL A 214 -18.06 -1.77 -8.69
N ALA A 215 -17.57 -2.00 -7.48
CA ALA A 215 -17.73 -1.05 -6.38
C ALA A 215 -16.52 -0.12 -6.32
N VAL A 216 -16.79 1.18 -6.28
CA VAL A 216 -15.79 2.23 -6.12
C VAL A 216 -16.11 3.06 -4.87
N VAL A 217 -15.08 3.27 -4.05
CA VAL A 217 -15.16 3.96 -2.77
C VAL A 217 -14.27 5.17 -2.80
N THR A 218 -14.83 6.36 -2.59
CA THR A 218 -14.08 7.62 -2.59
C THR A 218 -14.64 8.60 -1.57
N ASN A 219 -13.78 9.53 -1.15
CA ASN A 219 -14.18 10.66 -0.30
C ASN A 219 -14.35 11.97 -1.08
N GLU A 220 -14.12 11.92 -2.39
CA GLU A 220 -14.23 13.02 -3.33
C GLU A 220 -15.22 12.64 -4.44
N GLY A 221 -16.10 13.57 -4.82
CA GLY A 221 -17.16 13.30 -5.83
C GLY A 221 -16.66 13.28 -7.28
N ASN A 222 -15.35 13.27 -7.51
CA ASN A 222 -14.73 13.28 -8.84
C ASN A 222 -14.94 11.97 -9.61
N GLU A 223 -15.10 10.85 -8.89
CA GLU A 223 -15.36 9.54 -9.49
C GLU A 223 -16.66 9.53 -10.29
N GLY A 224 -17.76 10.05 -9.74
CA GLY A 224 -19.03 10.14 -10.46
C GLY A 224 -18.92 10.91 -11.77
N MET A 225 -18.09 11.97 -11.81
CA MET A 225 -17.83 12.71 -13.03
C MET A 225 -17.00 11.92 -14.05
N CYS A 226 -16.14 10.99 -13.59
CA CYS A 226 -15.39 10.08 -14.45
C CYS A 226 -16.24 8.96 -15.02
N THR A 227 -17.34 8.60 -14.37
CA THR A 227 -18.16 7.43 -14.75
C THR A 227 -19.44 7.81 -15.46
N ILE A 228 -19.94 9.03 -15.25
CA ILE A 228 -21.20 9.52 -15.83
C ILE A 228 -20.98 10.32 -17.12
N MET A 229 -19.98 11.20 -17.15
CA MET A 229 -19.84 12.17 -18.26
C MET A 229 -19.20 11.60 -19.52
N PRO A 230 -18.11 10.80 -19.44
CA PRO A 230 -17.45 10.30 -20.65
C PRO A 230 -18.28 9.20 -21.30
N ARG A 231 -18.33 9.19 -22.63
CA ARG A 231 -18.99 8.13 -23.42
C ARG A 231 -18.36 6.75 -23.24
N VAL A 232 -17.07 6.68 -22.91
CA VAL A 232 -16.37 5.42 -22.62
C VAL A 232 -15.96 5.40 -21.15
N HIS A 233 -16.31 4.34 -20.44
CA HIS A 233 -15.81 4.07 -19.10
C HIS A 233 -14.97 2.78 -19.09
N VAL A 234 -13.77 2.86 -18.52
CA VAL A 234 -12.90 1.70 -18.28
C VAL A 234 -12.65 1.55 -16.79
N ALA A 235 -13.14 0.46 -16.21
CA ALA A 235 -12.79 0.05 -14.86
C ALA A 235 -11.63 -0.96 -14.91
N VAL A 236 -10.48 -0.58 -14.36
CA VAL A 236 -9.27 -1.44 -14.30
C VAL A 236 -8.99 -1.88 -12.87
N THR A 237 -8.92 -3.18 -12.64
CA THR A 237 -8.70 -3.72 -11.31
C THR A 237 -8.04 -5.09 -11.34
N GLY A 238 -7.44 -5.48 -10.22
CA GLY A 238 -6.87 -6.81 -10.08
C GLY A 238 -7.95 -7.87 -9.92
N ILE A 239 -7.71 -9.05 -10.48
CA ILE A 239 -8.62 -10.21 -10.41
C ILE A 239 -8.94 -10.63 -8.98
N GLU A 240 -8.03 -10.39 -8.03
CA GLU A 240 -8.17 -10.86 -6.66
C GLU A 240 -9.32 -10.19 -5.93
N LYS A 241 -9.79 -9.03 -6.41
CA LYS A 241 -10.79 -8.19 -5.74
C LYS A 241 -12.24 -8.65 -5.94
N VAL A 242 -12.48 -9.80 -6.56
CA VAL A 242 -13.83 -10.35 -6.70
C VAL A 242 -14.43 -10.73 -5.35
N LEU A 243 -15.71 -10.44 -5.20
CA LEU A 243 -16.61 -10.84 -4.14
C LEU A 243 -17.79 -11.57 -4.79
N PRO A 244 -18.21 -12.72 -4.26
CA PRO A 244 -19.37 -13.45 -4.78
C PRO A 244 -20.65 -12.60 -4.81
N THR A 245 -21.00 -11.95 -3.68
CA THR A 245 -22.29 -11.26 -3.53
C THR A 245 -22.18 -9.82 -3.01
N LEU A 246 -23.27 -9.07 -3.13
CA LEU A 246 -23.47 -7.75 -2.52
C LEU A 246 -23.47 -7.82 -0.99
N GLU A 247 -23.85 -8.96 -0.41
CA GLU A 247 -23.73 -9.16 1.04
C GLU A 247 -22.26 -9.23 1.48
N ASP A 248 -21.41 -9.85 0.65
CA ASP A 248 -19.97 -9.83 0.88
C ASP A 248 -19.40 -8.41 0.80
N LEU A 249 -19.88 -7.62 -0.16
CA LEU A 249 -19.54 -6.20 -0.27
C LEU A 249 -20.00 -5.41 0.95
N ALA A 250 -21.24 -5.62 1.42
CA ALA A 250 -21.76 -4.96 2.63
C ALA A 250 -20.86 -5.24 3.84
N THR A 251 -20.40 -6.48 4.00
CA THR A 251 -19.44 -6.86 5.04
C THR A 251 -18.10 -6.14 4.87
N ALA A 252 -17.58 -6.06 3.64
CA ALA A 252 -16.36 -5.32 3.34
C ALA A 252 -16.47 -3.83 3.68
N MET A 253 -17.62 -3.23 3.38
CA MET A 253 -17.90 -1.81 3.64
C MET A 253 -18.07 -1.48 5.13
N ARG A 254 -18.38 -2.45 5.99
CA ARG A 254 -18.32 -2.25 7.45
C ARG A 254 -16.91 -1.94 7.93
N LEU A 255 -15.89 -2.52 7.29
CA LEU A 255 -14.50 -2.47 7.75
C LEU A 255 -13.60 -1.53 6.93
N LEU A 256 -13.83 -1.37 5.63
CA LEU A 256 -12.95 -0.59 4.76
C LEU A 256 -12.86 0.89 5.19
N PRO A 257 -13.95 1.66 5.30
CA PRO A 257 -13.89 3.08 5.68
C PRO A 257 -13.38 3.27 7.11
N ARG A 258 -13.81 2.42 8.05
CA ARG A 258 -13.34 2.44 9.45
C ARG A 258 -11.85 2.22 9.55
N SER A 259 -11.31 1.29 8.77
CA SER A 259 -9.88 0.98 8.78
C SER A 259 -9.03 1.98 8.01
N ALA A 260 -9.60 2.64 7.01
CA ALA A 260 -8.89 3.59 6.17
C ALA A 260 -8.85 5.00 6.78
N THR A 261 -10.01 5.59 7.01
CA THR A 261 -10.17 6.99 7.39
C THR A 261 -10.82 7.18 8.75
N GLY A 262 -11.23 6.09 9.41
CA GLY A 262 -11.94 6.15 10.69
C GLY A 262 -13.37 6.64 10.55
N GLN A 263 -13.99 6.45 9.38
CA GLN A 263 -15.38 6.82 9.12
C GLN A 263 -16.27 5.58 9.18
N GLY A 264 -17.51 5.73 9.64
CA GLY A 264 -18.49 4.64 9.62
C GLY A 264 -18.89 4.19 8.21
N THR A 265 -18.84 5.11 7.25
CA THR A 265 -19.00 4.90 5.80
C THR A 265 -18.21 5.97 5.02
N SER A 266 -17.93 5.75 3.72
CA SER A 266 -17.30 6.76 2.86
C SER A 266 -18.28 7.87 2.45
N ASN A 267 -17.77 9.02 1.99
CA ASN A 267 -18.64 10.11 1.52
C ASN A 267 -19.36 9.74 0.21
N TYR A 268 -18.70 8.98 -0.65
CA TYR A 268 -19.25 8.49 -1.90
C TYR A 268 -19.00 6.99 -2.03
N PHE A 269 -19.99 6.30 -2.57
CA PHE A 269 -19.98 4.87 -2.81
C PHE A 269 -20.79 4.61 -4.07
N SER A 270 -20.11 4.10 -5.10
CA SER A 270 -20.70 3.87 -6.42
C SER A 270 -20.65 2.39 -6.73
N LEU A 271 -21.79 1.81 -7.14
CA LEU A 271 -21.89 0.46 -7.65
C LEU A 271 -22.25 0.54 -9.14
N LEU A 272 -21.25 0.41 -10.00
CA LEU A 272 -21.37 0.66 -11.43
C LEU A 272 -21.64 -0.66 -12.15
N THR A 273 -22.74 -0.69 -12.92
CA THR A 273 -23.27 -1.93 -13.52
C THR A 273 -23.61 -1.70 -14.98
N GLY A 274 -22.71 -2.09 -15.87
CA GLY A 274 -22.98 -2.04 -17.31
C GLY A 274 -22.99 -0.65 -17.94
N THR A 275 -23.43 -0.60 -19.18
CA THR A 275 -23.62 0.63 -19.95
C THR A 275 -24.92 1.33 -19.57
N ARG A 276 -25.03 2.61 -19.94
CA ARG A 276 -26.28 3.36 -19.90
C ARG A 276 -27.41 2.60 -20.61
N ALA A 277 -28.57 2.49 -19.98
CA ALA A 277 -29.75 1.86 -20.55
C ALA A 277 -30.52 2.80 -21.48
N GLU A 278 -31.40 2.23 -22.30
CA GLU A 278 -32.29 3.01 -23.16
C GLU A 278 -33.20 3.92 -22.31
N GLY A 279 -33.22 5.22 -22.64
CA GLY A 279 -34.00 6.24 -21.91
C GLY A 279 -33.29 6.84 -20.69
N GLU A 280 -32.15 6.31 -20.27
CA GLU A 280 -31.32 6.96 -19.25
C GLU A 280 -30.58 8.17 -19.84
N VAL A 281 -30.54 9.27 -19.09
CA VAL A 281 -29.91 10.52 -19.53
C VAL A 281 -28.38 10.52 -19.32
N ASP A 282 -27.91 9.76 -18.34
CA ASP A 282 -26.56 9.81 -17.79
C ASP A 282 -25.90 8.42 -17.85
N GLY A 283 -24.58 8.38 -18.05
CA GLY A 283 -23.79 7.13 -18.05
C GLY A 283 -23.06 6.86 -19.37
N PRO A 284 -22.14 5.88 -19.37
CA PRO A 284 -21.29 5.61 -20.52
C PRO A 284 -22.02 4.80 -21.58
N ASP A 285 -21.80 5.14 -22.85
CA ASP A 285 -22.25 4.36 -24.01
C ASP A 285 -21.49 3.02 -24.11
N HIS A 286 -20.25 3.00 -23.61
CA HIS A 286 -19.39 1.82 -23.61
C HIS A 286 -18.73 1.63 -22.26
N MET A 287 -18.87 0.42 -21.69
CA MET A 287 -18.22 0.05 -20.44
C MET A 287 -17.26 -1.12 -20.68
N TYR A 288 -16.02 -0.96 -20.23
CA TYR A 288 -14.99 -1.99 -20.27
C TYR A 288 -14.49 -2.32 -18.86
N PHE A 289 -14.41 -3.61 -18.55
CA PHE A 289 -13.66 -4.10 -17.40
C PHE A 289 -12.32 -4.67 -17.88
N VAL A 290 -11.21 -4.13 -17.39
CA VAL A 290 -9.87 -4.70 -17.64
C VAL A 290 -9.39 -5.34 -16.35
N LEU A 291 -9.46 -6.68 -16.31
CA LEU A 291 -9.13 -7.49 -15.14
C LEU A 291 -7.67 -7.94 -15.23
N VAL A 292 -6.87 -7.53 -14.25
CA VAL A 292 -5.40 -7.68 -14.29
C VAL A 292 -4.95 -8.79 -13.35
N ASP A 293 -4.25 -9.79 -13.88
CA ASP A 293 -3.50 -10.75 -13.08
C ASP A 293 -2.20 -10.10 -12.57
N GLY A 294 -1.23 -9.82 -13.44
CA GLY A 294 0.03 -9.19 -13.03
C GLY A 294 0.78 -9.96 -11.94
N GLY A 295 0.67 -11.30 -11.94
CA GLY A 295 1.33 -12.21 -10.98
C GLY A 295 0.53 -12.51 -9.71
N ARG A 296 -0.76 -12.12 -9.64
CA ARG A 296 -1.66 -12.41 -8.53
C ARG A 296 -2.04 -13.89 -8.47
N THR A 297 -2.31 -14.53 -9.61
CA THR A 297 -2.57 -15.98 -9.69
C THR A 297 -1.41 -16.80 -9.13
N GLY A 298 -0.17 -16.35 -9.34
CA GLY A 298 1.03 -16.99 -8.79
C GLY A 298 1.10 -17.02 -7.26
N LEU A 299 0.23 -16.28 -6.55
CA LEU A 299 0.12 -16.33 -5.10
C LEU A 299 -0.94 -17.33 -4.60
N ILE A 300 -1.87 -17.73 -5.46
CA ILE A 300 -2.93 -18.69 -5.15
C ILE A 300 -2.32 -20.06 -4.85
N GLY A 301 -2.84 -20.75 -3.82
CA GLY A 301 -2.31 -21.99 -3.28
C GLY A 301 -0.95 -21.86 -2.58
N GLY A 302 -0.31 -20.69 -2.66
CA GLY A 302 1.05 -20.48 -2.19
C GLY A 302 1.14 -19.94 -0.75
N ALA A 303 2.37 -19.87 -0.25
CA ALA A 303 2.68 -19.38 1.10
C ALA A 303 2.30 -17.90 1.35
N PHE A 304 1.92 -17.16 0.30
CA PHE A 304 1.58 -15.74 0.29
C PHE A 304 0.15 -15.45 -0.17
N GLN A 305 -0.70 -16.47 -0.40
CA GLN A 305 -2.10 -16.30 -0.84
C GLN A 305 -2.86 -15.29 0.02
N GLU A 306 -2.58 -15.28 1.32
CA GLU A 306 -3.24 -14.39 2.27
C GLU A 306 -3.14 -12.91 1.90
N MET A 307 -2.11 -12.48 1.17
CA MET A 307 -2.01 -11.10 0.69
C MET A 307 -3.11 -10.71 -0.28
N LEU A 308 -3.69 -11.65 -1.03
CA LEU A 308 -4.76 -11.41 -1.99
C LEU A 308 -6.07 -10.98 -1.31
N ARG A 309 -6.21 -11.17 0.02
CA ARG A 309 -7.35 -10.64 0.78
C ARG A 309 -7.32 -9.11 0.91
N CYS A 310 -6.19 -8.45 0.65
CA CYS A 310 -5.97 -7.05 0.97
C CYS A 310 -7.00 -6.12 0.32
N ILE A 311 -7.77 -5.40 1.16
CA ILE A 311 -8.77 -4.40 0.73
C ILE A 311 -8.19 -2.99 0.57
N ARG A 312 -6.85 -2.85 0.56
CA ARG A 312 -6.14 -1.57 0.37
C ARG A 312 -6.52 -0.45 1.35
N CYS A 313 -6.92 -0.78 2.58
CA CYS A 313 -7.34 0.23 3.57
C CYS A 313 -6.20 1.09 4.13
N GLY A 314 -4.94 0.62 4.11
CA GLY A 314 -3.79 1.40 4.59
C GLY A 314 -3.54 1.33 6.10
N ALA A 315 -4.39 0.65 6.88
CA ALA A 315 -4.21 0.50 8.33
C ALA A 315 -2.80 -0.01 8.71
N CYS A 316 -2.27 -1.00 7.99
CA CYS A 316 -0.92 -1.51 8.25
C CYS A 316 0.17 -0.45 8.07
N MET A 317 0.01 0.51 7.15
CA MET A 317 0.95 1.61 6.93
C MET A 317 0.85 2.62 8.06
N ASN A 318 -0.37 3.01 8.41
CA ASN A 318 -0.66 3.99 9.46
C ASN A 318 -0.12 3.57 10.82
N HIS A 319 -0.10 2.28 11.13
CA HIS A 319 0.43 1.74 12.40
C HIS A 319 1.91 1.30 12.33
N CYS A 320 2.55 1.37 11.15
CA CYS A 320 3.92 0.88 11.01
C CYS A 320 4.94 1.93 11.48
N PRO A 321 5.77 1.64 12.51
CA PRO A 321 6.75 2.59 13.00
C PRO A 321 7.83 2.92 11.97
N VAL A 322 8.12 2.00 11.04
CA VAL A 322 9.08 2.24 9.95
C VAL A 322 8.48 3.23 8.96
N TYR A 323 7.27 2.97 8.46
CA TYR A 323 6.57 3.85 7.52
C TYR A 323 6.37 5.26 8.09
N GLN A 324 5.98 5.39 9.37
CA GLN A 324 5.81 6.66 10.06
C GLN A 324 7.09 7.51 10.14
N LYS A 325 8.27 6.93 9.88
CA LYS A 325 9.55 7.64 9.89
C LYS A 325 10.10 7.92 8.49
N ILE A 326 9.87 7.05 7.53
CA ILE A 326 10.50 7.17 6.20
C ILE A 326 9.54 7.54 5.07
N GLY A 327 8.22 7.48 5.33
CA GLY A 327 7.18 7.70 4.32
C GLY A 327 7.16 6.62 3.21
N GLY A 328 6.25 6.75 2.24
CA GLY A 328 6.11 5.73 1.19
C GLY A 328 7.17 5.76 0.11
N HIS A 329 7.71 6.93 -0.23
CA HIS A 329 8.70 7.05 -1.31
C HIS A 329 9.98 6.26 -1.05
N ALA A 330 10.35 6.02 0.22
CA ALA A 330 11.53 5.21 0.55
C ALA A 330 11.43 3.76 0.05
N TYR A 331 10.21 3.20 -0.07
CA TYR A 331 9.98 1.82 -0.51
C TYR A 331 10.25 1.63 -2.01
N GLY A 332 10.25 2.72 -2.79
CA GLY A 332 10.76 2.74 -4.16
C GLY A 332 9.86 2.10 -5.21
N TRP A 333 8.59 1.83 -4.92
CA TRP A 333 7.62 1.39 -5.92
C TRP A 333 6.18 1.71 -5.51
N VAL A 334 5.21 1.33 -6.37
CA VAL A 334 3.78 1.61 -6.26
C VAL A 334 3.20 1.24 -4.89
N TYR A 335 3.64 0.13 -4.30
CA TYR A 335 3.14 -0.33 -3.00
C TYR A 335 4.13 -0.03 -1.86
N PRO A 336 3.85 0.96 -1.00
CA PRO A 336 4.67 1.24 0.18
C PRO A 336 4.22 0.50 1.44
N GLY A 337 5.05 0.59 2.49
CA GLY A 337 4.72 0.11 3.83
C GLY A 337 4.71 -1.42 3.97
N PRO A 338 4.17 -1.96 5.08
CA PRO A 338 4.26 -3.40 5.38
C PRO A 338 3.65 -4.30 4.31
N MET A 339 2.47 -3.94 3.80
CA MET A 339 1.83 -4.67 2.70
C MET A 339 2.67 -4.62 1.42
N GLY A 340 3.23 -3.44 1.10
CA GLY A 340 4.10 -3.26 -0.05
C GLY A 340 5.40 -4.05 0.04
N SER A 341 5.95 -4.20 1.25
CA SER A 341 7.11 -5.04 1.52
C SER A 341 6.86 -6.55 1.34
N VAL A 342 5.60 -6.98 1.19
CA VAL A 342 5.25 -8.37 0.82
C VAL A 342 4.87 -8.48 -0.66
N LEU A 343 4.06 -7.55 -1.17
CA LEU A 343 3.59 -7.60 -2.55
C LEU A 343 4.65 -7.24 -3.58
N THR A 344 5.47 -6.23 -3.32
CA THR A 344 6.51 -5.82 -4.28
C THR A 344 7.47 -6.97 -4.59
N PRO A 345 8.07 -7.67 -3.61
CA PRO A 345 8.89 -8.85 -3.88
C PRO A 345 8.15 -9.96 -4.65
N SER A 346 6.84 -10.08 -4.44
CA SER A 346 6.00 -11.08 -5.09
C SER A 346 5.76 -10.78 -6.57
N TYR A 347 5.69 -9.50 -6.95
CA TYR A 347 5.42 -9.08 -8.33
C TYR A 347 6.69 -8.81 -9.15
N VAL A 348 7.73 -8.24 -8.54
CA VAL A 348 8.93 -7.80 -9.29
C VAL A 348 10.19 -8.62 -8.98
N GLY A 349 10.06 -9.61 -8.08
CA GLY A 349 11.16 -10.50 -7.67
C GLY A 349 11.92 -10.02 -6.44
N LEU A 350 12.31 -10.98 -5.61
CA LEU A 350 12.96 -10.75 -4.31
C LEU A 350 14.35 -10.11 -4.44
N GLU A 351 15.04 -10.37 -5.54
CA GLU A 351 16.38 -9.89 -5.90
C GLU A 351 16.40 -8.37 -6.09
N LYS A 352 15.31 -7.78 -6.57
CA LYS A 352 15.18 -6.33 -6.77
C LYS A 352 14.71 -5.60 -5.51
N THR A 353 14.39 -6.36 -4.45
CA THR A 353 13.70 -5.85 -3.26
C THR A 353 14.35 -6.34 -1.96
N LEU A 354 15.66 -6.58 -1.96
CA LEU A 354 16.37 -7.25 -0.85
C LEU A 354 16.16 -6.60 0.53
N ASP A 355 16.01 -5.28 0.58
CA ASP A 355 15.83 -4.56 1.84
C ASP A 355 14.35 -4.47 2.29
N LEU A 356 13.36 -4.68 1.41
CA LEU A 356 11.96 -4.49 1.76
C LEU A 356 11.45 -5.48 2.83
N PRO A 357 11.76 -6.80 2.78
CA PRO A 357 11.43 -7.71 3.88
C PRO A 357 12.10 -7.33 5.20
N GLN A 358 13.25 -6.63 5.13
CA GLN A 358 14.02 -6.17 6.28
C GLN A 358 13.52 -4.82 6.84
N ALA A 359 12.72 -4.08 6.07
CA ALA A 359 12.09 -2.82 6.45
C ALA A 359 10.94 -2.99 7.46
N ALA A 360 11.10 -3.88 8.43
CA ALA A 360 10.11 -4.17 9.47
C ALA A 360 10.79 -4.57 10.78
N THR A 361 10.29 -4.01 11.88
CA THR A 361 10.66 -4.39 13.25
C THR A 361 10.05 -5.72 13.69
N LEU A 362 9.14 -6.29 12.87
CA LEU A 362 8.34 -7.47 13.20
C LEU A 362 7.55 -7.33 14.52
N CYS A 363 7.09 -6.11 14.85
CA CYS A 363 6.32 -5.85 16.06
C CYS A 363 4.90 -6.46 16.08
N GLY A 364 4.41 -6.98 14.94
CA GLY A 364 3.09 -7.62 14.84
C GLY A 364 1.88 -6.67 14.76
N GLU A 365 2.08 -5.36 14.90
CA GLU A 365 0.95 -4.41 14.91
C GLU A 365 0.13 -4.44 13.61
N CYS A 366 0.80 -4.60 12.46
CA CYS A 366 0.15 -4.75 11.17
C CYS A 366 -0.78 -5.98 11.09
N ASN A 367 -0.52 -7.06 11.84
CA ASN A 367 -1.40 -8.22 11.93
C ASN A 367 -2.62 -7.93 12.82
N ARG A 368 -2.43 -7.16 13.89
CA ARG A 368 -3.48 -6.79 14.84
C ARG A 368 -4.52 -5.88 14.19
N VAL A 369 -4.08 -4.90 13.41
CA VAL A 369 -4.98 -3.87 12.84
C VAL A 369 -5.59 -4.25 11.48
N CYS A 370 -5.13 -5.35 10.86
CA CYS A 370 -5.59 -5.74 9.54
C CYS A 370 -7.06 -6.21 9.58
N PRO A 371 -8.00 -5.54 8.87
CA PRO A 371 -9.42 -5.90 8.89
C PRO A 371 -9.75 -7.21 8.18
N VAL A 372 -8.79 -7.77 7.43
CA VAL A 372 -8.93 -9.03 6.69
C VAL A 372 -7.95 -10.10 7.16
N GLY A 373 -7.42 -9.93 8.38
CA GLY A 373 -6.61 -10.95 9.05
C GLY A 373 -5.41 -11.46 8.25
N ILE A 374 -4.63 -10.57 7.64
CA ILE A 374 -3.41 -10.93 6.92
C ILE A 374 -2.25 -10.92 7.92
N PRO A 375 -1.50 -12.02 8.08
CA PRO A 375 -0.36 -12.10 9.00
C PRO A 375 0.91 -11.53 8.36
N ILE A 376 0.90 -10.23 8.06
CA ILE A 376 1.98 -9.53 7.33
C ILE A 376 3.35 -9.79 7.94
N SER A 377 3.49 -9.81 9.28
CA SER A 377 4.80 -10.08 9.90
C SER A 377 5.33 -11.49 9.61
N ASP A 378 4.45 -12.49 9.55
CA ASP A 378 4.85 -13.87 9.24
C ASP A 378 5.20 -14.00 7.76
N LEU A 379 4.48 -13.32 6.88
CA LEU A 379 4.80 -13.27 5.45
C LEU A 379 6.16 -12.58 5.21
N LEU A 380 6.45 -11.48 5.92
CA LEU A 380 7.77 -10.85 5.87
C LEU A 380 8.87 -11.80 6.39
N ARG A 381 8.62 -12.56 7.45
CA ARG A 381 9.56 -13.58 7.94
C ARG A 381 9.83 -14.65 6.88
N LYS A 382 8.79 -15.19 6.24
CA LYS A 382 8.93 -16.15 5.12
C LYS A 382 9.77 -15.59 3.97
N LEU A 383 9.62 -14.30 3.64
CA LEU A 383 10.48 -13.67 2.65
C LEU A 383 11.95 -13.61 3.10
N ARG A 384 12.22 -13.31 4.37
CA ARG A 384 13.59 -13.35 4.93
C ARG A 384 14.19 -14.76 4.89
N GLU A 385 13.40 -15.78 5.21
CA GLU A 385 13.81 -17.20 5.09
C GLU A 385 14.20 -17.51 3.64
N ARG A 386 13.34 -17.18 2.66
CA ARG A 386 13.65 -17.34 1.23
C ARG A 386 14.90 -16.58 0.79
N GLN A 387 15.19 -15.40 1.36
CA GLN A 387 16.43 -14.68 1.06
C GLN A 387 17.67 -15.45 1.52
N VAL A 388 17.60 -16.12 2.67
CA VAL A 388 18.70 -16.93 3.20
C VAL A 388 18.88 -18.20 2.39
N ASP A 389 17.78 -18.90 2.09
CA ASP A 389 17.78 -20.17 1.34
C ASP A 389 18.34 -19.98 -0.08
N ARG A 390 17.95 -18.89 -0.74
CA ARG A 390 18.44 -18.54 -2.09
C ARG A 390 19.81 -17.87 -2.10
N GLY A 391 20.46 -17.71 -0.94
CA GLY A 391 21.77 -17.07 -0.85
C GLY A 391 21.80 -15.58 -1.24
N LEU A 392 20.68 -14.89 -1.15
CA LEU A 392 20.52 -13.48 -1.53
C LEU A 392 21.02 -12.50 -0.44
N ARG A 393 21.40 -13.01 0.73
CA ARG A 393 21.99 -12.23 1.83
C ARG A 393 23.51 -12.33 1.81
N PRO A 394 24.24 -11.27 2.25
CA PRO A 394 25.69 -11.31 2.36
C PRO A 394 26.17 -12.55 3.12
N TRP A 395 27.21 -13.22 2.61
CA TRP A 395 27.69 -14.48 3.20
C TRP A 395 28.18 -14.29 4.64
N GLN A 396 28.70 -13.10 4.96
CA GLN A 396 29.16 -12.74 6.31
C GLN A 396 27.99 -12.72 7.31
N GLU A 397 26.83 -12.19 6.90
CA GLU A 397 25.61 -12.18 7.72
C GLU A 397 25.15 -13.61 8.00
N ARG A 398 25.12 -14.45 6.96
CA ARG A 398 24.74 -15.87 7.07
C ARG A 398 25.70 -16.65 7.96
N ALA A 399 27.01 -16.43 7.80
CA ALA A 399 28.04 -17.07 8.61
C ALA A 399 27.97 -16.62 10.09
N ALA A 400 27.77 -15.33 10.35
CA ALA A 400 27.62 -14.81 11.70
C ALA A 400 26.38 -15.40 12.41
N LEU A 401 25.25 -15.49 11.71
CA LEU A 401 24.04 -16.13 12.24
C LEU A 401 24.24 -17.64 12.47
N ALA A 402 24.94 -18.34 11.57
CA ALA A 402 25.26 -19.75 11.75
C ALA A 402 26.18 -20.00 12.95
N ALA A 403 27.20 -19.17 13.13
CA ALA A 403 28.09 -19.22 14.30
C ALA A 403 27.35 -18.93 15.60
N TRP A 404 26.48 -17.91 15.61
CA TRP A 404 25.62 -17.61 16.74
C TRP A 404 24.69 -18.78 17.07
N ALA A 405 24.03 -19.37 16.06
CA ALA A 405 23.13 -20.51 16.24
C ALA A 405 23.88 -21.74 16.79
N PHE A 406 25.10 -22.00 16.31
CA PHE A 406 25.97 -23.06 16.82
C PHE A 406 26.28 -22.87 18.32
N ALA A 407 26.59 -21.64 18.74
CA ALA A 407 26.84 -21.30 20.13
C ALA A 407 25.57 -21.38 20.99
N ALA A 408 24.47 -20.77 20.52
CA ALA A 408 23.20 -20.68 21.24
C ALA A 408 22.56 -22.04 21.53
N ARG A 409 22.72 -23.02 20.63
CA ARG A 409 22.27 -24.41 20.82
C ARG A 409 23.09 -25.19 21.85
N ARG A 410 24.20 -24.64 22.36
CA ARG A 410 25.10 -25.28 23.34
C ARG A 410 25.14 -24.46 24.62
N PRO A 411 24.31 -24.76 25.64
CA PRO A 411 24.14 -23.90 26.81
C PRO A 411 25.44 -23.53 27.54
N ARG A 412 26.39 -24.47 27.68
CA ARG A 412 27.70 -24.22 28.33
C ARG A 412 28.55 -23.23 27.52
N LEU A 413 28.67 -23.45 26.21
CA LEU A 413 29.40 -22.57 25.29
C LEU A 413 28.77 -21.17 25.26
N TYR A 414 27.45 -21.09 25.10
CA TYR A 414 26.73 -19.82 25.13
C TYR A 414 26.92 -19.08 26.46
N SER A 415 26.93 -19.81 27.59
CA SER A 415 27.16 -19.21 28.91
C SER A 415 28.56 -18.63 29.05
N ALA A 416 29.59 -19.31 28.55
CA ALA A 416 30.97 -18.83 28.58
C ALA A 416 31.15 -17.59 27.69
N ILE A 417 30.66 -17.65 26.44
CA ILE A 417 30.74 -16.54 25.48
C ILE A 417 29.99 -15.30 26.00
N THR A 418 28.76 -15.47 26.48
CA THR A 418 27.98 -14.33 27.00
C THR A 418 28.55 -13.78 28.30
N GLY A 419 29.17 -14.62 29.14
CA GLY A 419 29.91 -14.19 30.32
C GLY A 419 31.08 -13.29 29.98
N LEU A 420 31.95 -13.75 29.08
CA LEU A 420 33.09 -12.97 28.58
C LEU A 420 32.61 -11.67 27.90
N GLY A 421 31.61 -11.76 27.02
CA GLY A 421 31.06 -10.60 26.32
C GLY A 421 30.49 -9.56 27.28
N THR A 422 29.76 -10.00 28.32
CA THR A 422 29.21 -9.10 29.35
C THR A 422 30.32 -8.42 30.15
N TRP A 423 31.39 -9.14 30.49
CA TRP A 423 32.55 -8.58 31.18
C TRP A 423 33.28 -7.54 30.32
N VAL A 424 33.53 -7.83 29.04
CA VAL A 424 34.16 -6.89 28.10
C VAL A 424 33.30 -5.63 27.95
N LEU A 425 32.00 -5.78 27.67
CA LEU A 425 31.08 -4.66 27.49
C LEU A 425 30.97 -3.81 28.77
N ASN A 426 30.92 -4.44 29.95
CA ASN A 426 30.95 -3.71 31.22
C ASN A 426 32.23 -2.89 31.37
N ARG A 427 33.40 -3.46 31.05
CA ARG A 427 34.70 -2.77 31.12
C ARG A 427 34.77 -1.57 30.17
N MET A 428 34.18 -1.69 28.98
CA MET A 428 34.14 -0.63 27.97
C MET A 428 33.24 0.56 28.37
N GLY A 429 32.14 0.31 29.09
CA GLY A 429 31.17 1.34 29.47
C GLY A 429 31.25 1.77 30.95
N ARG A 430 32.24 1.28 31.72
CA ARG A 430 32.28 1.36 33.19
C ARG A 430 32.21 2.78 33.74
N ASP A 431 32.89 3.73 33.09
CA ASP A 431 33.02 5.09 33.61
C ASP A 431 31.82 5.99 33.25
N ARG A 432 31.07 5.65 32.18
CA ARG A 432 29.94 6.44 31.68
C ARG A 432 28.58 5.77 31.87
N GLY A 433 28.55 4.50 32.26
CA GLY A 433 27.33 3.69 32.28
C GLY A 433 26.77 3.36 30.89
N SER A 434 27.42 3.83 29.82
CA SER A 434 27.01 3.63 28.44
C SER A 434 28.22 3.40 27.51
N ILE A 435 27.95 2.81 26.35
CA ILE A 435 28.91 2.52 25.29
C ILE A 435 28.49 3.32 24.06
N SER A 436 29.30 4.33 23.71
CA SER A 436 29.04 5.26 22.61
C SER A 436 29.59 4.79 21.26
N LYS A 437 30.59 3.90 21.25
CA LYS A 437 31.13 3.28 20.04
C LYS A 437 31.47 1.82 20.30
N LEU A 438 30.99 0.95 19.44
CA LEU A 438 31.32 -0.47 19.46
C LEU A 438 31.70 -0.90 18.03
N PRO A 439 32.90 -1.49 17.83
CA PRO A 439 33.33 -1.98 16.52
C PRO A 439 32.27 -2.90 15.91
N PHE A 440 32.05 -2.79 14.60
CA PHE A 440 31.04 -3.56 13.85
C PHE A 440 29.57 -3.34 14.27
N ALA A 441 29.29 -2.44 15.22
CA ALA A 441 27.92 -2.08 15.65
C ALA A 441 27.55 -0.62 15.35
N GLY A 442 28.26 0.01 14.40
CA GLY A 442 28.04 1.40 13.98
C GLY A 442 26.60 1.71 13.58
N GLY A 443 25.85 0.73 13.05
CA GLY A 443 24.43 0.90 12.74
C GLY A 443 23.57 1.29 13.95
N TRP A 444 23.95 0.87 15.17
CA TRP A 444 23.32 1.29 16.41
C TRP A 444 24.07 2.47 17.04
N THR A 445 25.38 2.31 17.24
CA THR A 445 26.18 3.25 18.04
C THR A 445 26.39 4.62 17.40
N ASN A 446 26.13 4.78 16.09
CA ASN A 446 26.18 6.08 15.44
C ASN A 446 24.99 6.98 15.79
N THR A 447 23.89 6.42 16.31
CA THR A 447 22.65 7.16 16.61
C THR A 447 22.14 6.98 18.03
N ARG A 448 22.67 5.99 18.76
CA ARG A 448 22.21 5.60 20.10
C ARG A 448 23.38 5.20 20.97
N GLU A 449 23.29 5.49 22.25
CA GLU A 449 24.18 4.88 23.24
C GLU A 449 23.63 3.53 23.70
N MET A 450 24.50 2.54 23.88
CA MET A 450 24.12 1.24 24.44
C MET A 450 24.40 1.24 25.95
N PRO A 451 23.43 0.91 26.83
CA PRO A 451 23.69 0.85 28.26
C PRO A 451 24.74 -0.22 28.57
N ALA A 452 25.70 0.10 29.43
CA ALA A 452 26.72 -0.84 29.87
C ALA A 452 26.05 -1.92 30.75
N PRO A 453 26.31 -3.22 30.50
CA PRO A 453 25.71 -4.26 31.31
C PRO A 453 26.31 -4.25 32.72
N SER A 454 25.58 -4.80 33.71
CA SER A 454 25.97 -4.81 35.13
C SER A 454 27.17 -5.70 35.49
N GLY A 455 27.84 -6.30 34.49
CA GLY A 455 28.99 -7.18 34.68
C GLY A 455 28.64 -8.65 34.97
N LYS A 456 27.37 -8.97 35.27
CA LYS A 456 26.87 -10.35 35.42
C LYS A 456 25.83 -10.68 34.36
N THR A 457 25.84 -11.92 33.87
CA THR A 457 24.78 -12.41 32.96
C THR A 457 23.53 -12.78 33.75
N PHE A 458 22.37 -12.78 33.08
CA PHE A 458 21.11 -13.24 33.69
C PHE A 458 21.24 -14.64 34.32
N ARG A 459 21.94 -15.57 33.65
CA ARG A 459 22.14 -16.93 34.18
C ARG A 459 22.97 -16.97 35.46
N ALA A 460 24.00 -16.12 35.55
CA ALA A 460 24.80 -15.98 36.77
C ALA A 460 23.95 -15.40 37.91
N MET A 461 23.24 -14.30 37.65
CA MET A 461 22.32 -13.66 38.62
C MET A 461 21.21 -14.62 39.09
N TYR A 462 20.64 -15.40 38.17
CA TYR A 462 19.61 -16.37 38.48
C TYR A 462 20.13 -17.53 39.34
N ARG A 463 21.36 -17.99 39.10
CA ARG A 463 22.01 -19.03 39.92
C ARG A 463 22.32 -18.53 41.32
N GLU A 464 22.87 -17.32 41.45
CA GLU A 464 23.12 -16.68 42.75
C GLU A 464 21.83 -16.53 43.57
N ARG A 465 20.72 -16.14 42.93
CA ARG A 465 19.40 -16.06 43.59
C ARG A 465 18.82 -17.41 44.02
N ARG A 466 19.18 -18.51 43.35
CA ARG A 466 18.70 -19.87 43.67
C ARG A 466 19.63 -20.66 44.60
N ALA A 467 20.84 -20.17 44.86
CA ALA A 467 21.71 -20.79 45.84
C ALA A 467 21.06 -20.65 47.22
N PRO A 468 20.92 -21.74 48.01
CA PRO A 468 20.48 -21.63 49.39
C PRO A 468 21.43 -20.68 50.13
N ARG A 469 20.85 -19.76 50.91
CA ARG A 469 21.62 -18.81 51.73
C ARG A 469 22.45 -19.52 52.77
#